data_AF-A0A0F9IM97-F1
#
_entry.id   AF-A0A0F9IM97-F1
#
_cell.length_a   1.000
_cell.length_b   1.000
_cell.length_c   1.000
_cell.angle_alpha   90.00
_cell.angle_beta   90.00
_cell.angle_gamma   90.00
#
_symmetry.space_group_name_H-M   'P 1'
#
loop_
_entity.id
_entity.type
_entity.pdbx_description
1 polymer ?
#
loop_
_entity_poly.entity_id
_entity_poly.type
_entity_poly.pdbx_seq_one_letter_code
_entity_poly.pdbx_strand_id
1 'polypeptide(L)'
;MKKIKNKRYVIQGLKSRKEYHYAGEFGKDKTIMDYGCGPGYGSEILSRYAKKVVGVDIRTKAINYSRRTYQQSNLSFQVISPSKPLPFKDDYFDVIISSHVIEHIPNVHKYLGELKRILKINGKLIISTPNKKFRLLPFQK
;
A
#
# COMPACT_ATOMS: atom_id res chain seq x y z
N MET A 1 30.23 7.26 32.62
CA MET A 1 29.27 8.00 31.76
C MET A 1 29.97 8.43 30.47
N LYS A 2 29.70 7.77 29.33
CA LYS A 2 30.22 8.23 28.03
C LYS A 2 29.30 9.33 27.48
N LYS A 3 29.78 10.58 27.50
CA LYS A 3 29.17 11.72 26.79
C LYS A 3 29.32 11.50 25.29
N ILE A 4 28.25 11.11 24.60
CA ILE A 4 28.17 11.18 23.14
C ILE A 4 27.75 12.61 22.79
N LYS A 5 28.73 13.45 22.42
CA LYS A 5 28.52 14.83 22.01
C LYS A 5 27.80 14.90 20.65
N ASN A 6 26.77 15.74 20.59
CA ASN A 6 26.20 16.41 19.41
C ASN A 6 26.04 15.60 18.11
N LYS A 7 25.08 14.66 18.08
CA LYS A 7 24.41 14.31 16.82
C LYS A 7 22.99 14.85 16.85
N ARG A 8 22.71 15.89 16.03
CA ARG A 8 21.33 16.25 15.67
C ARG A 8 20.84 15.17 14.72
N TYR A 9 20.07 14.21 15.24
CA TYR A 9 19.36 13.28 14.37
C TYR A 9 18.25 14.07 13.67
N VAL A 10 18.37 14.28 12.35
CA VAL A 10 17.24 14.73 11.54
C VAL A 10 16.38 13.49 11.29
N ILE A 11 15.42 13.26 12.17
CA ILE A 11 14.38 12.28 11.94
C ILE A 11 13.32 12.99 11.10
N GLN A 12 13.57 13.07 9.79
CA GLN A 12 12.48 13.37 8.89
C GLN A 12 11.62 12.11 8.82
N GLY A 13 10.37 12.21 9.25
CA GLY A 13 9.37 11.15 9.05
C GLY A 13 9.14 10.98 7.56
N LEU A 14 10.02 10.23 6.90
CA LEU A 14 9.82 9.77 5.54
C LEU A 14 8.67 8.77 5.63
N LYS A 15 7.45 9.23 5.31
CA LYS A 15 6.45 8.30 4.77
C LYS A 15 7.14 7.67 3.58
N SER A 16 7.62 6.44 3.71
CA SER A 16 8.42 5.84 2.66
C SER A 16 7.54 5.81 1.41
N ARG A 17 7.95 6.61 0.41
CA ARG A 17 7.36 6.60 -0.93
C ARG A 17 8.09 5.57 -1.81
N LYS A 18 9.20 5.03 -1.30
CA LYS A 18 10.13 4.19 -2.05
C LYS A 18 9.47 2.90 -2.51
N GLU A 19 8.66 2.28 -1.65
CA GLU A 19 7.88 1.09 -1.99
C GLU A 19 6.90 1.36 -3.13
N TYR A 20 6.27 2.54 -3.18
CA TYR A 20 5.36 2.93 -4.26
C TYR A 20 6.11 3.18 -5.57
N HIS A 21 7.27 3.84 -5.53
CA HIS A 21 8.11 3.98 -6.72
C HIS A 21 8.63 2.62 -7.22
N TYR A 22 9.09 1.74 -6.30
CA TYR A 22 9.53 0.39 -6.62
C TYR A 22 8.41 -0.47 -7.24
N ALA A 23 7.20 -0.43 -6.66
CA ALA A 23 6.04 -1.07 -7.28
C ALA A 23 5.69 -0.47 -8.64
N GLY A 24 5.86 0.85 -8.80
CA GLY A 24 5.68 1.58 -10.05
C GLY A 24 6.62 1.11 -11.18
N GLU A 25 7.83 0.65 -10.89
CA GLU A 25 8.75 0.08 -11.90
C GLU A 25 8.15 -1.11 -12.64
N PHE A 26 7.20 -1.81 -11.99
CA PHE A 26 6.48 -2.93 -12.59
C PHE A 26 5.13 -2.52 -13.21
N GLY A 27 4.82 -1.23 -13.31
CA GLY A 27 3.50 -0.71 -13.66
C GLY A 27 3.23 -0.50 -15.14
N LYS A 28 4.26 -0.42 -15.99
CA LYS A 28 4.08 -0.11 -17.42
C LYS A 28 3.07 -1.07 -18.07
N ASP A 29 2.03 -0.49 -18.67
CA ASP A 29 0.90 -1.19 -19.33
C ASP A 29 0.07 -2.13 -18.44
N LYS A 30 0.26 -2.07 -17.12
CA LYS A 30 -0.31 -2.99 -16.14
C LYS A 30 -1.35 -2.36 -15.22
N THR A 31 -2.15 -3.24 -14.61
CA THR A 31 -3.14 -2.88 -13.59
C THR A 31 -2.57 -3.14 -12.21
N ILE A 32 -2.47 -2.09 -11.38
CA ILE A 32 -1.94 -2.15 -10.02
C ILE A 32 -3.07 -2.00 -8.99
N MET A 33 -3.01 -2.81 -7.93
CA MET A 33 -3.79 -2.60 -6.71
C MET A 33 -2.92 -1.99 -5.61
N ASP A 34 -3.45 -0.99 -4.92
CA ASP A 34 -2.90 -0.47 -3.66
C ASP A 34 -3.83 -0.88 -2.50
N TYR A 35 -3.49 -1.98 -1.83
CA TYR A 35 -4.26 -2.53 -0.71
C TYR A 35 -3.92 -1.78 0.58
N GLY A 36 -4.92 -1.11 1.16
CA GLY A 36 -4.77 -0.23 2.31
C GLY A 36 -4.24 1.15 1.91
N CYS A 37 -4.75 1.72 0.81
CA CYS A 37 -4.24 2.95 0.20
C CYS A 37 -4.33 4.20 1.09
N GLY A 38 -5.07 4.14 2.20
CA GLY A 38 -5.26 5.26 3.11
C GLY A 38 -5.80 6.49 2.38
N PRO A 39 -5.18 7.68 2.57
CA PRO A 39 -5.62 8.91 1.92
C PRO A 39 -5.20 9.00 0.44
N GLY A 40 -4.63 7.94 -0.16
CA GLY A 40 -4.48 7.80 -1.61
C GLY A 40 -3.19 8.34 -2.24
N TYR A 41 -2.27 8.92 -1.45
CA TYR A 41 -1.02 9.48 -2.00
C TYR A 41 -0.15 8.44 -2.71
N GLY A 42 -0.10 7.21 -2.20
CA GLY A 42 0.64 6.11 -2.81
C GLY A 42 0.03 5.70 -4.15
N SER A 43 -1.30 5.58 -4.19
CA SER A 43 -2.05 5.30 -5.41
C SER A 43 -1.86 6.39 -6.48
N GLU A 44 -1.76 7.66 -6.09
CA GLU A 44 -1.43 8.76 -7.00
C GLU A 44 -0.03 8.64 -7.59
N ILE A 45 0.97 8.25 -6.78
CA ILE A 45 2.32 7.99 -7.29
C ILE A 45 2.28 6.86 -8.32
N LEU A 46 1.61 5.75 -8.00
CA LEU A 46 1.47 4.59 -8.88
C LEU A 46 0.77 4.94 -10.21
N SER A 47 -0.19 5.87 -10.20
CA SER A 47 -0.94 6.23 -11.41
C SER A 47 -0.08 6.91 -12.47
N ARG A 48 1.12 7.38 -12.11
CA ARG A 48 2.10 7.93 -13.06
C ARG A 48 2.88 6.85 -13.81
N TYR A 49 2.87 5.61 -13.31
CA TYR A 49 3.60 4.49 -13.90
C TYR A 49 2.68 3.47 -14.58
N ALA A 50 1.43 3.38 -14.13
CA ALA A 50 0.54 2.28 -14.46
C ALA A 50 -0.54 2.63 -15.48
N LYS A 51 -0.98 1.63 -16.24
CA LYS A 51 -2.17 1.75 -17.11
C LYS A 51 -3.43 1.99 -16.29
N LYS A 52 -3.53 1.35 -15.12
CA LYS A 52 -4.68 1.49 -14.22
C LYS A 52 -4.25 1.25 -12.77
N VAL A 53 -4.78 2.05 -11.85
CA VAL A 53 -4.58 1.89 -10.41
C VAL A 53 -5.92 1.80 -9.70
N VAL A 54 -6.04 0.84 -8.78
CA VAL A 54 -7.18 0.68 -7.89
C VAL A 54 -6.69 0.73 -6.44
N GLY A 55 -6.96 1.84 -5.76
CA GLY A 55 -6.73 1.97 -4.32
C GLY A 55 -7.91 1.44 -3.52
N VAL A 56 -7.64 0.63 -2.49
CA VAL A 56 -8.69 0.17 -1.57
C VAL A 56 -8.32 0.40 -0.11
N ASP A 57 -9.29 0.73 0.72
CA ASP A 57 -9.11 0.87 2.18
C ASP A 57 -10.44 0.55 2.87
N ILE A 58 -10.37 0.12 4.13
CA ILE A 58 -11.56 -0.13 4.96
C ILE A 58 -12.21 1.18 5.44
N ARG A 59 -11.45 2.29 5.46
CA ARG A 59 -11.88 3.58 5.99
C ARG A 59 -12.58 4.39 4.90
N THR A 60 -13.90 4.42 4.95
CA THR A 60 -14.75 5.25 4.06
C THR A 60 -14.32 6.71 4.01
N LYS A 61 -13.92 7.30 5.15
CA LYS A 61 -13.43 8.69 5.19
C LYS A 61 -12.18 8.91 4.33
N ALA A 62 -11.24 7.96 4.35
CA ALA A 62 -10.00 8.04 3.58
C ALA A 62 -10.27 7.88 2.07
N ILE A 63 -11.17 6.97 1.70
CA ILE A 63 -11.59 6.79 0.30
C ILE A 63 -12.35 8.01 -0.22
N ASN A 64 -13.26 8.59 0.56
CA ASN A 64 -13.98 9.80 0.16
C ASN A 64 -13.05 11.00 -0.02
N TYR A 65 -12.05 11.15 0.85
CA TYR A 65 -10.98 12.13 0.66
C TYR A 65 -10.24 11.87 -0.66
N SER A 66 -9.74 10.65 -0.86
CA SER A 66 -8.96 10.26 -2.03
C SER A 66 -9.69 10.55 -3.35
N ARG A 67 -10.99 10.21 -3.44
CA ARG A 67 -11.83 10.46 -4.63
C ARG A 67 -12.00 11.95 -4.95
N ARG A 68 -12.00 12.82 -3.94
CA ARG A 68 -12.10 14.27 -4.13
C ARG A 68 -10.75 14.88 -4.51
N THR A 69 -9.68 14.38 -3.92
CA THR A 69 -8.32 14.90 -4.07
C THR A 69 -7.65 14.45 -5.37
N TYR A 70 -7.90 13.22 -5.82
CA TYR A 70 -7.22 12.63 -6.97
C TYR A 70 -8.22 12.27 -8.06
N GLN A 71 -8.06 12.89 -9.23
CA GLN A 71 -9.03 12.85 -10.34
C GLN A 71 -8.41 12.32 -11.64
N GLN A 72 -7.25 11.64 -11.55
CA GLN A 72 -6.60 11.01 -12.70
C GLN A 72 -7.52 9.94 -13.30
N SER A 73 -7.65 9.93 -14.63
CA SER A 73 -8.56 9.04 -15.36
C SER A 73 -8.26 7.56 -15.19
N ASN A 74 -7.01 7.20 -14.88
CA ASN A 74 -6.56 5.83 -14.66
C ASN A 74 -6.55 5.41 -13.18
N LEU A 75 -7.01 6.26 -12.26
CA LEU A 75 -6.98 6.03 -10.82
C LEU A 75 -8.40 5.96 -10.25
N SER A 76 -8.67 4.91 -9.49
CA SER A 76 -9.96 4.72 -8.82
C SER A 76 -9.78 4.26 -7.38
N PHE A 77 -10.75 4.60 -6.53
CA PHE A 77 -10.71 4.25 -5.10
C PHE A 77 -11.99 3.55 -4.68
N GLN A 78 -11.87 2.50 -3.87
CA GLN A 78 -13.00 1.69 -3.42
C GLN A 78 -12.90 1.36 -1.92
N VAL A 79 -14.04 1.40 -1.23
CA VAL A 79 -14.12 0.91 0.15
C VAL A 79 -14.25 -0.61 0.11
N ILE A 80 -13.47 -1.31 0.93
CA ILE A 80 -13.55 -2.76 1.09
C ILE A 80 -13.94 -3.15 2.52
N SER A 81 -14.36 -4.40 2.70
CA SER A 81 -14.66 -4.96 4.02
C SER A 81 -13.76 -6.16 4.31
N PRO A 82 -13.14 -6.27 5.50
CA PRO A 82 -12.35 -7.45 5.88
C PRO A 82 -13.22 -8.71 6.03
N SER A 83 -14.53 -8.55 6.22
CA SER A 83 -15.47 -9.67 6.35
C SER A 83 -15.87 -10.29 5.00
N LYS A 84 -15.69 -9.59 3.88
CA LYS A 84 -16.12 -10.03 2.55
C LYS A 84 -14.92 -10.31 1.63
N PRO A 85 -15.06 -11.21 0.64
CA PRO A 85 -14.09 -11.30 -0.45
C PRO A 85 -13.94 -9.95 -1.16
N LEU A 86 -12.76 -9.71 -1.73
CA LEU A 86 -12.54 -8.51 -2.53
C LEU A 86 -13.38 -8.57 -3.81
N PRO A 87 -13.98 -7.45 -4.25
CA PRO A 87 -14.90 -7.40 -5.40
C PRO A 87 -14.15 -7.41 -6.74
N PHE A 88 -13.15 -8.28 -6.87
CA PHE A 88 -12.35 -8.47 -8.06
C PHE A 88 -12.37 -9.93 -8.47
N LYS A 89 -12.28 -10.12 -9.79
CA LYS A 89 -12.17 -11.43 -10.42
C LYS A 89 -10.85 -12.07 -10.01
N ASP A 90 -10.76 -13.38 -10.16
CA ASP A 90 -9.49 -14.10 -10.11
C ASP A 90 -8.57 -13.56 -11.21
N ASP A 91 -7.25 -13.59 -10.98
CA ASP A 91 -6.24 -13.15 -11.94
C ASP A 91 -6.49 -11.74 -12.53
N TYR A 92 -6.90 -10.78 -11.70
CA TYR A 92 -7.24 -9.43 -12.16
C TYR A 92 -6.06 -8.46 -12.18
N PHE A 93 -5.19 -8.50 -11.16
CA PHE A 93 -4.10 -7.54 -10.97
C PHE A 93 -2.76 -8.10 -11.42
N ASP A 94 -1.98 -7.29 -12.13
CA ASP A 94 -0.61 -7.61 -12.52
C ASP A 94 0.37 -7.35 -11.37
N VAL A 95 0.08 -6.33 -10.56
CA VAL A 95 0.86 -5.95 -9.38
C VAL A 95 -0.09 -5.60 -8.23
N ILE A 96 0.22 -6.09 -7.04
CA ILE A 96 -0.44 -5.70 -5.80
C ILE A 96 0.63 -5.16 -4.86
N ILE A 97 0.45 -3.95 -4.36
CA ILE A 97 1.23 -3.42 -3.24
C ILE A 97 0.34 -3.32 -2.01
N SER A 98 0.89 -3.71 -0.85
CA SER A 98 0.27 -3.50 0.45
C SER A 98 1.33 -2.98 1.43
N SER A 99 1.29 -1.67 1.68
CA SER A 99 2.28 -1.01 2.52
C SER A 99 1.73 -0.73 3.92
N HIS A 100 2.38 -1.30 4.94
CA HIS A 100 2.04 -1.09 6.36
C HIS A 100 0.61 -1.50 6.72
N VAL A 101 0.17 -2.64 6.18
CA VAL A 101 -1.18 -3.18 6.42
C VAL A 101 -1.16 -4.51 7.15
N ILE A 102 -0.25 -5.41 6.78
CA ILE A 102 -0.24 -6.80 7.26
C ILE A 102 -0.15 -6.89 8.80
N GLU A 103 0.51 -5.94 9.45
CA GLU A 103 0.60 -5.83 10.92
C GLU A 103 -0.75 -5.57 11.62
N HIS A 104 -1.75 -5.11 10.88
CA HIS A 104 -3.11 -4.84 11.37
C HIS A 104 -4.11 -5.92 10.95
N ILE A 105 -3.69 -6.92 10.18
CA ILE A 105 -4.57 -7.98 9.65
C ILE A 105 -4.74 -9.09 10.71
N PRO A 106 -5.97 -9.35 11.20
CA PRO A 106 -6.20 -10.41 12.20
C PRO A 106 -6.04 -11.82 11.63
N ASN A 107 -6.46 -12.03 10.37
CA ASN A 107 -6.38 -13.33 9.68
C ASN A 107 -5.52 -13.19 8.42
N VAL A 108 -4.21 -13.38 8.60
CA VAL A 108 -3.21 -13.25 7.54
C VAL A 108 -3.41 -14.29 6.45
N HIS A 109 -3.85 -15.52 6.78
CA HIS A 109 -4.10 -16.56 5.79
C HIS A 109 -5.23 -16.18 4.82
N LYS A 110 -6.36 -15.68 5.33
CA LYS A 110 -7.48 -15.21 4.49
C LYS A 110 -7.04 -14.03 3.62
N TYR A 111 -6.29 -13.09 4.19
CA TYR A 111 -5.75 -11.94 3.48
C TYR A 111 -4.82 -12.35 2.33
N LEU A 112 -3.81 -13.19 2.61
CA LEU A 112 -2.88 -13.68 1.58
C LEU A 112 -3.59 -14.55 0.55
N GLY A 113 -4.58 -15.35 0.96
CA GLY A 113 -5.42 -16.14 0.06
C GLY A 113 -6.18 -15.27 -0.93
N GLU A 114 -6.82 -14.20 -0.46
CA GLU A 114 -7.51 -13.24 -1.33
C GLU A 114 -6.56 -12.49 -2.25
N LEU A 115 -5.40 -12.04 -1.74
CA LEU A 115 -4.40 -11.38 -2.59
C LEU A 115 -3.86 -12.33 -3.66
N LYS A 116 -3.62 -13.61 -3.31
CA LYS A 116 -3.20 -14.64 -4.26
C LYS A 116 -4.29 -14.89 -5.32
N ARG A 117 -5.56 -14.97 -4.92
CA ARG A 117 -6.68 -15.23 -5.84
C ARG A 117 -6.78 -14.16 -6.93
N ILE A 118 -6.67 -12.89 -6.56
CA ILE A 118 -6.86 -11.76 -7.49
C ILE A 118 -5.57 -11.36 -8.22
N LEU A 119 -4.41 -11.89 -7.81
CA LEU A 119 -3.14 -11.68 -8.49
C LEU A 119 -3.04 -12.62 -9.68
N LYS A 120 -2.72 -12.09 -10.85
CA LYS A 120 -2.44 -12.88 -12.04
C LYS A 120 -1.31 -13.88 -11.83
N ILE A 121 -1.34 -14.98 -12.59
CA ILE A 121 -0.15 -15.80 -12.81
C ILE A 121 1.05 -14.93 -13.22
N ASN A 122 2.21 -15.16 -12.61
CA ASN A 122 3.43 -14.36 -12.76
C ASN A 122 3.31 -12.88 -12.32
N GLY A 123 2.20 -12.50 -11.67
CA GLY A 123 2.02 -11.19 -11.07
C GLY A 123 2.95 -10.97 -9.88
N LYS A 124 3.09 -9.71 -9.46
CA LYS A 124 3.95 -9.32 -8.34
C LYS A 124 3.13 -8.89 -7.12
N LEU A 125 3.36 -9.54 -5.99
CA LEU A 125 2.87 -9.11 -4.69
C LEU A 125 4.02 -8.48 -3.91
N ILE A 126 3.86 -7.20 -3.55
CA ILE A 126 4.84 -6.41 -2.81
C ILE A 126 4.21 -6.04 -1.46
N ILE A 127 4.80 -6.52 -0.37
CA ILE A 127 4.35 -6.21 0.98
C ILE A 127 5.49 -5.54 1.74
N SER A 128 5.22 -4.37 2.32
CA SER A 128 6.10 -3.73 3.30
C SER A 128 5.42 -3.70 4.67
N THR A 129 6.21 -3.94 5.71
CA THR A 129 5.75 -3.92 7.09
C THR A 129 6.91 -3.48 7.99
N PRO A 130 6.64 -2.84 9.15
CA PRO A 130 7.68 -2.45 10.08
C PRO A 130 8.51 -3.65 10.54
N ASN A 131 9.82 -3.43 10.71
CA ASN A 131 10.66 -4.44 11.32
C ASN A 131 10.40 -4.47 12.84
N LYS A 132 9.71 -5.51 13.31
CA LYS A 132 9.36 -5.66 14.74
C LYS A 132 10.57 -5.59 15.69
N LYS A 133 11.77 -6.01 15.23
CA LYS A 133 13.00 -6.01 16.04
C LYS A 133 13.67 -4.64 16.12
N PHE A 134 13.51 -3.82 15.09
CA PHE A 134 14.25 -2.57 14.94
C PHE A 134 13.28 -1.40 14.76
N ARG A 135 13.17 -0.57 15.80
CA ARG A 135 12.44 0.70 15.72
C ARG A 135 13.43 1.85 15.59
N LEU A 136 13.16 2.77 14.66
CA LEU A 136 13.95 3.98 14.54
C LEU A 136 13.71 4.90 15.75
N LEU A 137 12.48 4.88 16.29
CA LEU A 137 12.09 5.61 17.49
C LEU A 137 11.41 4.72 18.53
N PRO A 138 11.70 4.89 19.83
CA PRO A 138 11.16 4.04 20.90
C PRO A 138 9.63 4.09 21.04
N PHE A 139 8.98 5.09 20.43
CA PHE A 139 7.52 5.32 20.49
C PHE A 139 6.77 5.01 19.18
N GLN A 140 7.43 4.47 18.15
CA GLN A 140 6.73 3.90 16.99
C GLN A 140 6.03 2.61 17.44
N LYS A 141 4.73 2.69 17.76
CA LYS A 141 3.93 1.49 18.08
C LYS A 141 3.76 0.63 16.84
#